data_AF-A0A2V8CG11-F1
#
_entry.id   AF-A0A2V8CG11-F1
#
_cell.length_a   1.000
_cell.length_b   1.000
_cell.length_c   1.000
_cell.angle_alpha   90.00
_cell.angle_beta   90.00
_cell.angle_gamma   90.00
#
_symmetry.space_group_name_H-M   'P 1'
#
loop_
_entity.id
_entity.type
_entity.pdbx_description
1 polymer ?
#
loop_
_entity_poly.entity_id
_entity_poly.type
_entity_poly.pdbx_seq_one_letter_code
_entity_poly.pdbx_strand_id
1 'polypeptide(L)'
;MLLARNRISTPACVMFRRSALDAIGGFDTRVDACADYEMYLRVSRAFPVAFHGQMVAEYRRHGDNMSLDAPRMLRDLCAIMRRQRRLLRGDEARLDAWRQGRRNIREYYGDHVANRIRERVRERMEWGSVVADTLTLLVHHPRGLFAHVFRKTVTSVQKIYPPQEMDVQIDRAPALLVGGRSALNR
;
A
#
# COMPACT_ATOMS: atom_id res chain seq x y z
N MET A 1 -2.47 0.56 11.74
CA MET A 1 -3.79 0.50 11.08
C MET A 1 -3.61 0.36 9.56
N LEU A 2 -4.36 -0.55 8.91
CA LEU A 2 -4.24 -0.88 7.48
C LEU A 2 -4.52 0.31 6.53
N LEU A 3 -5.42 1.20 6.94
CA LEU A 3 -5.82 2.41 6.18
C LEU A 3 -4.67 3.43 6.04
N ALA A 4 -3.74 3.47 7.00
CA ALA A 4 -2.58 4.36 6.95
C ALA A 4 -1.41 3.80 6.12
N ARG A 5 -1.27 2.47 6.09
CA ARG A 5 -0.23 1.77 5.32
C ARG A 5 -0.63 0.31 5.11
N ASN A 6 -0.58 -0.16 3.87
CA ASN A 6 -0.69 -1.59 3.56
C ASN A 6 0.56 -2.32 4.08
N ARG A 7 0.40 -3.14 5.12
CA ARG A 7 1.48 -3.96 5.71
C ARG A 7 1.47 -5.42 5.24
N ILE A 8 0.42 -5.82 4.52
CA ILE A 8 0.26 -7.19 4.03
C ILE A 8 1.06 -7.38 2.75
N SER A 9 0.98 -6.39 1.84
CA SER A 9 1.69 -6.32 0.55
C SER A 9 1.38 -7.43 -0.46
N THR A 10 1.39 -8.70 -0.05
CA THR A 10 1.20 -9.86 -0.92
C THR A 10 0.00 -10.70 -0.46
N PRO A 11 -0.90 -11.08 -1.37
CA PRO A 11 -2.01 -11.97 -1.06
C PRO A 11 -1.61 -13.34 -0.52
N ALA A 12 -0.39 -13.79 -0.80
CA ALA A 12 0.14 -15.06 -0.29
C ALA A 12 0.24 -15.11 1.25
N CYS A 13 0.23 -13.97 1.93
CA CYS A 13 0.35 -13.87 3.38
C CYS A 13 -1.00 -13.80 4.11
N VAL A 14 -2.14 -14.02 3.43
CA VAL A 14 -3.47 -13.88 4.06
C VAL A 14 -4.35 -15.09 3.82
N MET A 15 -4.98 -15.57 4.90
CA MET A 15 -6.06 -16.55 4.84
C MET A 15 -7.36 -15.92 5.33
N PHE A 16 -8.47 -16.34 4.72
CA PHE A 16 -9.81 -15.88 5.06
C PHE A 16 -10.71 -17.06 5.41
N ARG A 17 -11.60 -16.87 6.39
CA ARG A 17 -12.78 -17.73 6.50
C ARG A 17 -13.69 -17.42 5.31
N ARG A 18 -14.21 -18.45 4.65
CA ARG A 18 -15.17 -18.29 3.55
C ARG A 18 -16.34 -17.38 3.94
N SER A 19 -16.93 -17.61 5.10
CA SER A 19 -18.05 -16.80 5.61
C SER A 19 -17.74 -15.31 5.74
N ALA A 20 -16.48 -14.94 6.02
CA ALA A 20 -16.09 -13.54 6.09
C ALA A 20 -16.00 -12.88 4.70
N LEU A 21 -15.56 -13.63 3.68
CA LEU A 21 -15.55 -13.16 2.29
C LEU A 21 -16.96 -13.04 1.73
N ASP A 22 -17.82 -14.03 1.98
CA ASP A 22 -19.21 -14.03 1.53
C ASP A 22 -19.96 -12.84 2.14
N ALA A 23 -19.76 -12.57 3.43
CA ALA A 23 -20.41 -11.45 4.13
C ALA A 23 -20.03 -10.06 3.58
N ILE A 24 -18.85 -9.90 2.98
CA ILE A 24 -18.44 -8.64 2.33
C ILE A 24 -18.71 -8.61 0.82
N GLY A 25 -19.25 -9.69 0.25
CA GLY A 25 -19.52 -9.83 -1.18
C GLY A 25 -18.28 -10.10 -2.05
N GLY A 26 -17.21 -10.65 -1.49
CA GLY A 26 -15.98 -10.96 -2.23
C GLY A 26 -15.26 -9.73 -2.83
N PHE A 27 -14.57 -9.93 -3.96
CA PHE A 27 -13.83 -8.85 -4.65
C PHE A 27 -14.79 -7.86 -5.32
N ASP A 28 -14.45 -6.56 -5.25
CA ASP A 28 -15.15 -5.54 -6.03
C ASP A 28 -14.55 -5.49 -7.43
N THR A 29 -15.32 -5.94 -8.43
CA THR A 29 -14.89 -6.00 -9.85
C THR A 29 -14.65 -4.63 -10.48
N ARG A 30 -15.00 -3.54 -9.78
CA ARG A 30 -14.69 -2.16 -10.19
C ARG A 30 -13.28 -1.72 -9.78
N VAL A 31 -12.53 -2.57 -9.09
CA VAL A 31 -11.14 -2.32 -8.67
C VAL A 31 -10.24 -3.25 -9.45
N ASP A 32 -9.21 -2.68 -10.06
CA ASP A 32 -8.38 -3.37 -11.01
C ASP A 32 -7.06 -3.82 -10.37
N ALA A 33 -6.11 -2.91 -10.13
CA ALA A 33 -4.77 -3.27 -9.67
C ALA A 33 -4.61 -3.48 -8.16
N CYS A 34 -5.64 -3.14 -7.37
CA CYS A 34 -5.57 -3.12 -5.90
C CYS A 34 -6.78 -3.80 -5.25
N ALA A 35 -7.35 -4.80 -5.93
CA ALA A 35 -8.56 -5.49 -5.49
C ALA A 35 -8.36 -6.20 -4.14
N ASP A 36 -7.17 -6.73 -3.90
CA ASP A 36 -6.75 -7.33 -2.64
C ASP A 36 -6.78 -6.31 -1.49
N TYR A 37 -6.14 -5.15 -1.65
CA TYR A 37 -6.09 -4.12 -0.63
C TYR A 37 -7.47 -3.54 -0.33
N GLU A 38 -8.28 -3.31 -1.36
CA GLU A 38 -9.66 -2.86 -1.18
C GLU A 38 -10.49 -3.89 -0.38
N MET A 39 -10.37 -5.17 -0.72
CA MET A 39 -11.01 -6.26 0.01
C MET A 39 -10.54 -6.31 1.48
N TYR A 40 -9.24 -6.17 1.74
CA TYR A 40 -8.70 -6.18 3.11
C TYR A 40 -9.26 -5.04 3.97
N LEU A 41 -9.47 -3.86 3.38
CA LEU A 41 -10.11 -2.73 4.08
C LEU A 41 -11.58 -3.02 4.42
N ARG A 42 -12.30 -3.72 3.54
CA ARG A 42 -13.67 -4.18 3.83
C ARG A 42 -13.71 -5.25 4.92
N VAL A 43 -12.87 -6.29 4.81
CA VAL A 43 -12.79 -7.37 5.82
C VAL A 43 -12.40 -6.82 7.19
N SER A 44 -11.31 -6.04 7.28
CA SER A 44 -10.81 -5.51 8.57
C SER A 44 -11.76 -4.53 9.27
N ARG A 45 -12.74 -3.99 8.55
CA ARG A 45 -13.80 -3.16 9.13
C ARG A 45 -14.94 -3.99 9.71
N ALA A 46 -15.21 -5.16 9.15
CA ALA A 46 -16.34 -6.02 9.54
C ALA A 46 -15.93 -7.14 10.51
N PHE A 47 -14.66 -7.55 10.50
CA PHE A 47 -14.19 -8.72 11.24
C PHE A 47 -12.85 -8.44 11.93
N PRO A 48 -12.58 -9.10 13.07
CA PRO A 48 -11.27 -9.05 13.70
C PRO A 48 -10.20 -9.67 12.80
N VAL A 49 -9.00 -9.12 12.86
CA VAL A 49 -7.83 -9.58 12.09
C VAL A 49 -6.73 -9.95 13.07
N ALA A 50 -6.15 -11.14 12.90
CA ALA A 50 -5.02 -11.61 13.69
C ALA A 50 -3.75 -11.68 12.84
N PHE A 51 -2.60 -11.44 13.46
CA PHE A 51 -1.28 -11.55 12.85
C PHE A 51 -0.45 -12.56 13.64
N HIS A 52 0.09 -13.58 12.97
CA HIS A 52 0.81 -14.68 13.63
C HIS A 52 2.34 -14.48 13.70
N GLY A 53 2.89 -13.44 13.07
CA GLY A 53 4.30 -13.06 13.21
C GLY A 53 5.32 -13.97 12.53
N GLN A 54 4.89 -14.99 11.78
CA GLN A 54 5.80 -15.95 11.12
C GLN A 54 5.97 -15.62 9.63
N MET A 55 7.13 -15.97 9.08
CA MET A 55 7.34 -15.97 7.64
C MET A 55 6.62 -17.18 7.02
N VAL A 56 5.69 -16.93 6.10
CA VAL A 56 4.86 -17.99 5.47
C VAL A 56 4.95 -18.00 3.95
N ALA A 57 5.57 -16.99 3.35
CA ALA A 57 5.74 -16.91 1.90
C ALA A 57 6.98 -16.09 1.54
N GLU A 58 7.66 -16.52 0.49
CA GLU A 58 8.64 -15.72 -0.25
C GLU A 58 8.01 -15.24 -1.56
N TYR A 59 8.25 -13.99 -1.92
CA TYR A 59 7.65 -13.38 -3.10
C TYR A 59 8.72 -13.00 -4.12
N ARG A 60 8.65 -13.62 -5.31
CA ARG A 60 9.51 -13.25 -6.44
C ARG A 60 9.06 -11.92 -7.02
N ARG A 61 10.00 -10.98 -7.14
CA ARG A 61 9.79 -9.71 -7.85
C ARG A 61 10.33 -9.84 -9.27
N HIS A 62 9.52 -9.53 -10.26
CA HIS A 62 9.92 -9.48 -11.68
C HIS A 62 9.33 -8.25 -12.38
N GLY A 63 9.78 -7.97 -13.61
CA GLY A 63 9.43 -6.77 -14.37
C GLY A 63 7.94 -6.63 -14.70
N ASP A 64 7.24 -7.75 -14.82
CA ASP A 64 5.80 -7.77 -15.14
C ASP A 64 4.89 -7.70 -13.91
N ASN A 65 5.45 -7.48 -12.71
CA ASN A 65 4.64 -7.29 -11.52
C ASN A 65 3.72 -6.08 -11.71
N MET A 66 2.41 -6.31 -11.55
CA MET A 66 1.39 -5.26 -11.65
C MET A 66 1.66 -4.05 -10.73
N SER A 67 2.29 -4.29 -9.57
CA SER A 67 2.66 -3.22 -8.63
C SER A 67 3.74 -2.27 -9.15
N LEU A 68 4.44 -2.61 -10.25
CA LEU A 68 5.40 -1.74 -10.93
C LEU A 68 4.73 -0.75 -11.89
N ASP A 69 3.45 -0.95 -12.23
CA ASP A 69 2.68 0.02 -13.03
C ASP A 69 2.20 1.18 -12.15
N ALA A 70 3.14 2.07 -11.79
CA ALA A 70 2.90 3.16 -10.85
C ALA A 70 1.71 4.09 -11.19
N PRO A 71 1.47 4.49 -12.45
CA PRO A 71 0.28 5.27 -12.82
C PRO A 71 -1.02 4.54 -12.48
N ARG A 72 -1.12 3.25 -12.81
CA ARG A 72 -2.27 2.40 -12.54
C ARG A 72 -2.50 2.26 -11.03
N MET A 73 -1.43 1.96 -10.29
CA MET A 73 -1.46 1.87 -8.82
C MET A 73 -1.91 3.18 -8.16
N LEU A 74 -1.35 4.32 -8.59
CA LEU A 74 -1.70 5.63 -8.04
C LEU A 74 -3.19 5.95 -8.22
N ARG A 75 -3.71 5.73 -9.43
CA ARG A 75 -5.11 5.97 -9.79
C ARG A 75 -6.05 5.11 -8.94
N ASP A 76 -5.81 3.81 -8.89
CA ASP A 76 -6.67 2.86 -8.20
C ASP A 76 -6.66 3.05 -6.68
N LEU A 77 -5.48 3.23 -6.07
CA LEU A 77 -5.36 3.51 -4.65
C LEU A 77 -6.00 4.86 -4.27
N CYS A 78 -5.87 5.89 -5.11
CA CYS A 78 -6.59 7.15 -4.92
C CYS A 78 -8.11 6.96 -5.02
N ALA A 79 -8.60 6.09 -5.91
CA ALA A 79 -10.02 5.76 -6.00
C ALA A 79 -10.51 5.02 -4.75
N ILE A 80 -9.77 4.03 -4.26
CA ILE A 80 -10.06 3.30 -3.01
C ILE A 80 -10.12 4.29 -1.84
N MET A 81 -9.11 5.15 -1.68
CA MET A 81 -9.10 6.14 -0.59
C MET A 81 -10.28 7.11 -0.66
N ARG A 82 -10.71 7.55 -1.85
CA ARG A 82 -11.92 8.37 -2.00
C ARG A 82 -13.19 7.63 -1.54
N ARG A 83 -13.31 6.33 -1.85
CA ARG A 83 -14.43 5.50 -1.41
C ARG A 83 -14.42 5.33 0.12
N GLN A 84 -13.26 5.02 0.70
CA GLN A 84 -13.11 4.84 2.15
C GLN A 84 -13.48 6.11 2.94
N ARG A 85 -13.14 7.30 2.43
CA ARG A 85 -13.46 8.58 3.11
C ARG A 85 -14.93 8.72 3.49
N ARG A 86 -15.83 8.21 2.66
CA ARG A 86 -17.29 8.29 2.84
C ARG A 86 -17.78 7.47 4.05
N LEU A 87 -16.98 6.48 4.47
CA LEU A 87 -17.31 5.52 5.52
C LEU A 87 -16.77 5.93 6.91
N LEU A 88 -16.00 7.02 7.01
CA LEU A 88 -15.27 7.44 8.23
C LEU A 88 -16.00 8.54 9.02
N ARG A 89 -17.34 8.51 9.11
CA ARG A 89 -18.09 9.57 9.81
C ARG A 89 -17.87 9.46 11.33
N GLY A 90 -17.41 10.56 11.95
CA GLY A 90 -17.34 10.70 13.42
C GLY A 90 -16.13 10.05 14.13
N ASP A 91 -15.15 9.54 13.40
CA ASP A 91 -13.98 8.86 13.97
C ASP A 91 -12.67 9.57 13.58
N GLU A 92 -12.19 10.48 14.43
CA GLU A 92 -11.03 11.32 14.12
C GLU A 92 -9.74 10.50 13.98
N ALA A 93 -9.56 9.44 14.79
CA ALA A 93 -8.39 8.58 14.69
C ALA A 93 -8.31 7.85 13.34
N ARG A 94 -9.46 7.36 12.83
CA ARG A 94 -9.50 6.77 11.49
C ARG A 94 -9.37 7.82 10.39
N LEU A 95 -9.85 9.04 10.60
CA LEU A 95 -9.64 10.15 9.67
C LEU A 95 -8.15 10.51 9.55
N ASP A 96 -7.42 10.53 10.65
CA ASP A 96 -5.97 10.74 10.64
C ASP A 96 -5.23 9.61 9.93
N ALA A 97 -5.60 8.35 10.22
CA ALA A 97 -5.06 7.22 9.49
C ALA A 97 -5.35 7.30 7.98
N TRP A 98 -6.52 7.76 7.58
CA TRP A 98 -6.87 7.99 6.18
C TRP A 98 -6.07 9.14 5.56
N ARG A 99 -5.92 10.28 6.25
CA ARG A 99 -5.10 11.42 5.81
C ARG A 99 -3.66 10.96 5.57
N GLN A 100 -3.11 10.18 6.51
CA GLN A 100 -1.79 9.58 6.43
C GLN A 100 -1.66 8.62 5.25
N GLY A 101 -2.59 7.67 5.09
CA GLY A 101 -2.57 6.69 4.00
C GLY A 101 -2.66 7.36 2.63
N ARG A 102 -3.54 8.34 2.49
CA ARG A 102 -3.67 9.12 1.24
C ARG A 102 -2.39 9.87 0.91
N ARG A 103 -1.68 10.42 1.91
CA ARG A 103 -0.40 11.09 1.71
C ARG A 103 0.67 10.10 1.27
N ASN A 104 0.83 8.99 2.00
CA ASN A 104 1.82 7.94 1.70
C ASN A 104 1.67 7.39 0.27
N ILE A 105 0.44 7.10 -0.16
CA ILE A 105 0.15 6.60 -1.50
C ILE A 105 0.57 7.60 -2.57
N ARG A 106 0.20 8.88 -2.38
CA ARG A 106 0.45 9.95 -3.34
C ARG A 106 1.92 10.26 -3.47
N GLU A 107 2.65 10.29 -2.36
CA GLU A 107 4.11 10.49 -2.35
C GLU A 107 4.80 9.30 -3.02
N TYR A 108 4.54 8.07 -2.54
CA TYR A 108 5.22 6.89 -3.08
C TYR A 108 4.96 6.69 -4.57
N TYR A 109 3.70 6.54 -4.99
CA TYR A 109 3.42 6.27 -6.40
C TYR A 109 3.53 7.52 -7.27
N GLY A 110 3.31 8.72 -6.73
CA GLY A 110 3.55 9.96 -7.46
C GLY A 110 5.03 10.12 -7.85
N ASP A 111 5.94 9.76 -6.94
CA ASP A 111 7.36 9.75 -7.20
C ASP A 111 7.74 8.73 -8.29
N HIS A 112 7.17 7.53 -8.21
CA HIS A 112 7.40 6.49 -9.22
C HIS A 112 6.84 6.88 -10.60
N VAL A 113 5.66 7.52 -10.67
CA VAL A 113 5.12 8.06 -11.93
C VAL A 113 6.04 9.13 -12.51
N ALA A 114 6.52 10.06 -11.68
CA ALA A 114 7.43 11.11 -12.14
C ALA A 114 8.78 10.58 -12.63
N ASN A 115 9.33 9.54 -11.99
CA ASN A 115 10.55 8.87 -12.46
C ASN A 115 10.31 8.17 -13.80
N ARG A 116 9.20 7.44 -13.94
CA ARG A 116 8.79 6.79 -15.19
C ARG A 116 8.62 7.79 -16.34
N ILE A 117 8.04 8.97 -16.10
CA ILE A 117 7.95 10.06 -17.09
C ILE A 117 9.36 10.46 -17.58
N ARG A 118 10.32 10.64 -16.66
CA ARG A 118 11.69 11.03 -17.02
C ARG A 118 12.42 9.95 -17.81
N GLU A 119 12.26 8.69 -17.41
CA GLU A 119 12.83 7.54 -18.13
C GLU A 119 12.30 7.48 -19.55
N ARG A 120 10.97 7.58 -19.74
CA ARG A 120 10.33 7.62 -21.06
C ARG A 120 10.84 8.76 -21.95
N VAL A 121 11.02 9.96 -21.39
CA VAL A 121 11.58 11.10 -22.13
C VAL A 121 13.03 10.86 -22.51
N ARG A 122 13.84 10.32 -21.59
CA ARG A 122 15.25 9.98 -21.83
C ARG A 122 15.42 8.93 -22.93
N GLU A 123 14.54 7.93 -22.92
CA GLU A 123 14.53 6.81 -23.88
C GLU A 123 13.82 7.18 -25.20
N ARG A 124 13.32 8.41 -25.34
CA ARG A 124 12.59 8.91 -26.52
C ARG A 124 11.37 8.05 -26.87
N MET A 125 10.67 7.57 -25.85
CA MET A 125 9.43 6.82 -26.00
C MET A 125 8.31 7.68 -26.61
N GLU A 126 7.27 7.02 -27.14
CA GLU A 126 6.07 7.64 -27.69
C GLU A 126 5.49 8.73 -26.78
N TRP A 127 5.30 9.94 -27.33
CA TRP A 127 4.80 11.11 -26.60
C TRP A 127 3.42 10.88 -25.97
N GLY A 128 2.58 10.04 -26.56
CA GLY A 128 1.29 9.67 -25.99
C GLY A 128 1.42 9.03 -24.60
N SER A 129 2.44 8.21 -24.38
CA SER A 129 2.69 7.56 -23.08
C SER A 129 3.18 8.56 -22.02
N VAL A 130 3.99 9.54 -22.42
CA VAL A 130 4.49 10.62 -21.56
C VAL A 130 3.34 11.53 -21.12
N VAL A 131 2.45 11.89 -22.06
CA VAL A 131 1.27 12.72 -21.78
C VAL A 131 0.31 11.98 -20.82
N ALA A 132 0.04 10.70 -21.06
CA ALA A 132 -0.84 9.91 -20.19
C ALA A 132 -0.33 9.81 -18.73
N ASP A 133 0.96 9.52 -18.55
CA ASP A 133 1.58 9.45 -17.22
C ASP A 133 1.57 10.85 -16.55
N THR A 134 1.82 11.92 -17.31
CA THR A 134 1.78 13.31 -16.82
C THR A 134 0.37 13.72 -16.37
N LEU A 135 -0.66 13.38 -17.15
CA LEU A 135 -2.06 13.61 -16.78
C LEU A 135 -2.41 12.84 -15.50
N THR A 136 -1.96 11.59 -15.38
CA THR A 136 -2.17 10.78 -14.16
C THR A 136 -1.56 11.47 -12.94
N LEU A 137 -0.33 11.98 -13.06
CA LEU A 137 0.34 12.71 -11.99
C LEU A 137 -0.39 14.01 -11.64
N LEU A 138 -0.80 14.81 -12.62
CA LEU A 138 -1.53 16.07 -12.43
C LEU A 138 -2.87 15.86 -11.72
N VAL A 139 -3.63 14.84 -12.12
CA VAL A 139 -4.96 14.55 -11.56
C VAL A 139 -4.84 14.02 -10.13
N HIS A 140 -3.91 13.10 -9.86
CA HIS A 140 -3.88 12.37 -8.58
C HIS A 140 -2.89 12.95 -7.57
N HIS A 141 -1.85 13.65 -8.03
CA HIS A 141 -0.79 14.23 -7.21
C HIS A 141 -0.22 15.54 -7.81
N PRO A 142 -1.03 16.61 -7.97
CA PRO A 142 -0.61 17.84 -8.64
C PRO A 142 0.58 18.54 -7.97
N ARG A 143 0.67 18.46 -6.63
CA ARG A 143 1.81 19.00 -5.87
C ARG A 143 3.09 18.22 -6.08
N GLY A 144 2.98 16.94 -6.44
CA GLY A 144 4.12 16.10 -6.79
C GLY A 144 4.85 16.61 -8.01
N LEU A 145 4.13 17.05 -9.04
CA LEU A 145 4.77 17.59 -10.25
C LEU A 145 5.69 18.77 -9.91
N PHE A 146 5.20 19.75 -9.13
CA PHE A 146 6.01 20.87 -8.67
C PHE A 146 7.17 20.40 -7.79
N ALA A 147 6.92 19.55 -6.80
CA ALA A 147 7.99 18.98 -5.98
C ALA A 147 9.06 18.27 -6.84
N HIS A 148 8.71 17.64 -7.96
CA HIS A 148 9.64 16.93 -8.83
C HIS A 148 10.42 17.83 -9.79
N VAL A 149 9.84 18.99 -10.14
CA VAL A 149 10.53 20.06 -10.85
C VAL A 149 11.52 20.77 -9.91
N PHE A 150 11.16 20.97 -8.64
CA PHE A 150 11.96 21.71 -7.65
C PHE A 150 12.94 20.87 -6.80
N ARG A 151 12.74 19.55 -6.61
CA ARG A 151 13.58 18.67 -5.78
C ARG A 151 14.98 18.41 -6.35
N LYS A 152 15.32 18.98 -7.50
CA LYS A 152 16.65 18.84 -8.13
C LYS A 152 17.77 19.66 -7.46
N THR A 153 17.62 20.04 -6.19
CA THR A 153 18.72 20.48 -5.33
C THR A 153 19.12 19.48 -4.25
N VAL A 154 18.31 18.45 -3.93
CA VAL A 154 18.65 17.52 -2.83
C VAL A 154 18.25 16.08 -3.17
N THR A 155 19.29 15.31 -3.54
CA THR A 155 19.49 13.89 -3.26
C THR A 155 18.73 12.86 -4.10
N SER A 156 19.54 12.16 -4.89
CA SER A 156 19.38 10.79 -5.39
C SER A 156 18.54 9.91 -4.46
N VAL A 157 17.38 9.47 -4.95
CA VAL A 157 16.54 8.48 -4.26
C VAL A 157 17.10 7.06 -4.52
N GLN A 158 18.37 6.86 -4.18
CA GLN A 158 18.94 5.55 -3.81
C GLN A 158 18.63 5.24 -2.33
N LYS A 159 17.75 6.00 -1.69
CA LYS A 159 17.54 6.01 -0.23
C LYS A 159 16.12 5.61 0.23
N ILE A 160 15.38 4.86 -0.59
CA ILE A 160 14.15 4.18 -0.12
C ILE A 160 14.33 2.65 -0.10
N TYR A 161 15.38 2.11 -0.73
CA TYR A 161 15.94 0.79 -0.44
C TYR A 161 17.46 0.80 -0.67
N PRO A 162 18.31 0.95 0.37
CA PRO A 162 19.68 0.44 0.29
C PRO A 162 19.64 -1.11 0.25
N PRO A 163 20.62 -1.80 -0.37
CA PRO A 163 20.72 -3.24 -0.32
C PRO A 163 21.06 -3.63 1.12
N GLN A 164 20.03 -3.85 1.94
CA GLN A 164 20.18 -4.72 3.07
C GLN A 164 20.00 -6.11 2.49
N GLU A 165 21.09 -6.89 2.51
CA GLU A 165 20.98 -8.31 2.77
C GLU A 165 19.80 -8.51 3.71
N MET A 166 18.70 -9.07 3.20
CA MET A 166 17.74 -9.72 4.06
C MET A 166 18.39 -11.02 4.50
N ASP A 167 19.47 -10.90 5.29
CA ASP A 167 19.69 -11.88 6.32
C ASP A 167 18.47 -11.80 7.20
N VAL A 168 17.70 -12.88 7.17
CA VAL A 168 16.57 -13.12 8.06
C VAL A 168 17.15 -13.35 9.45
N GLN A 169 17.67 -12.29 10.08
CA GLN A 169 17.90 -12.24 11.52
C GLN A 169 16.80 -11.39 12.13
N ILE A 170 15.73 -12.09 12.50
CA ILE A 170 14.75 -11.60 13.46
C ILE A 170 15.48 -11.44 14.78
N ASP A 171 15.84 -10.20 15.10
CA ASP A 171 16.44 -9.85 16.39
C ASP A 171 15.49 -10.29 17.51
N ARG A 172 15.97 -11.20 18.36
CA ARG A 172 15.21 -11.73 19.49
C ARG A 172 15.08 -10.63 20.55
N ALA A 173 13.97 -9.90 20.56
CA ALA A 173 13.60 -9.09 21.72
C ALA A 173 12.94 -9.97 22.81
N PRO A 174 13.28 -9.77 24.09
CA PRO A 174 13.07 -10.76 25.15
C PRO A 174 11.61 -10.89 25.55
N ALA A 175 11.25 -12.11 25.94
CA ALA A 175 9.97 -12.44 26.54
C ALA A 175 9.73 -11.60 27.80
N LEU A 176 8.89 -10.58 27.70
CA LEU A 176 8.30 -9.90 28.84
C LEU A 176 6.88 -10.44 29.07
N LEU A 177 6.86 -11.49 29.89
CA LEU A 177 5.86 -11.87 30.90
C LEU A 177 4.42 -11.38 30.72
N VAL A 178 3.50 -12.34 30.54
CA VAL A 178 2.24 -12.34 31.28
C VAL A 178 2.16 -13.65 32.07
N GLY A 179 2.56 -13.56 33.34
CA GLY A 179 2.16 -14.52 34.36
C GLY A 179 0.69 -14.30 34.72
N GLY A 180 -0.05 -15.39 34.89
CA GLY A 180 -1.44 -15.38 35.32
C GLY A 180 -1.92 -16.79 35.59
N ARG A 181 -1.75 -17.23 36.84
CA ARG A 181 -2.18 -18.52 37.40
C ARG A 181 -3.66 -18.83 37.08
N SER A 182 -3.98 -20.04 36.65
CA SER A 182 -5.28 -20.65 36.97
C SER A 182 -5.05 -21.92 37.79
N ALA A 183 -5.24 -21.77 39.10
CA ALA A 183 -5.40 -22.87 40.03
C ALA A 183 -6.87 -23.33 40.02
N LEU A 184 -7.07 -24.65 39.97
CA LEU A 184 -8.01 -25.48 40.74
C LEU A 184 -9.52 -25.13 40.82
N ASN A 185 -10.31 -26.21 40.63
CA ASN A 185 -11.71 -26.50 41.04
C ASN A 185 -12.83 -25.82 40.22
N ARG A 186 -13.84 -26.53 39.68
CA ARG A 186 -14.47 -27.82 40.03
C ARG A 186 -14.87 -28.58 38.76
#